data_AF-A0A4P5UPT8-F1
#
_entry.id   AF-A0A4P5UPT8-F1
#
_cell.length_a   1.000
_cell.length_b   1.000
_cell.length_c   1.000
_cell.angle_alpha   90.00
_cell.angle_beta   90.00
_cell.angle_gamma   90.00
#
_symmetry.space_group_name_H-M   'P 1'
#
loop_
_entity.id
_entity.type
_entity.pdbx_description
1 polymer ?
#
loop_
_entity_poly.entity_id
_entity_poly.type
_entity_poly.pdbx_seq_one_letter_code
_entity_poly.pdbx_strand_id
1 'polypeptide(L)'
;MVDEAKELIDTIHGKGTDIQDAFRAYQDTHFIKRTPEFFCLELCGEAGELANLEKKLWKGKDIPLEDVESEIADVYIALHNYANARGISLEKVVREKLAKIEQKRSKHQQDGTIY
;
A
#
# COMPACT_ATOMS: atom_id res chain seq x y z
N MET A 1 -5.54 10.11 20.31
CA MET A 1 -5.16 9.00 19.43
C MET A 1 -5.35 7.76 20.24
N VAL A 2 -6.20 6.85 19.77
CA VAL A 2 -6.36 5.54 20.40
C VAL A 2 -5.04 4.76 20.32
N ASP A 3 -4.79 3.91 21.31
CA ASP A 3 -3.50 3.26 21.50
C ASP A 3 -3.12 2.40 20.29
N GLU A 4 -4.11 1.77 19.64
CA GLU A 4 -3.93 0.94 18.45
C GLU A 4 -3.42 1.74 17.24
N ALA A 5 -3.92 2.95 17.04
CA ALA A 5 -3.48 3.82 15.95
C ALA A 5 -2.04 4.31 16.17
N LYS A 6 -1.68 4.56 17.44
CA LYS A 6 -0.32 4.93 17.82
C LYS A 6 0.65 3.77 17.59
N GLU A 7 0.29 2.57 18.05
CA GLU A 7 1.09 1.36 17.87
C GLU A 7 1.36 1.05 16.39
N LEU A 8 0.34 1.22 15.53
CA LEU A 8 0.51 1.07 14.08
C LEU A 8 1.50 2.09 13.50
N ILE A 9 1.37 3.37 13.87
CA ILE A 9 2.26 4.45 13.39
C ILE A 9 3.71 4.20 13.84
N ASP A 10 3.90 3.77 15.09
CA ASP A 10 5.22 3.46 15.65
C ASP A 10 5.84 2.23 14.98
N THR A 11 5.03 1.21 14.69
CA THR A 11 5.45 0.01 13.95
C THR A 11 5.91 0.36 12.54
N ILE A 12 5.15 1.21 11.82
CA ILE A 12 5.53 1.67 10.49
C ILE A 12 6.84 2.45 10.58
N HIS A 13 7.01 3.33 11.57
CA HIS A 13 8.24 4.09 11.75
C HIS A 13 9.48 3.21 11.90
N GLY A 14 9.36 2.11 12.65
CA GLY A 14 10.49 1.22 12.92
C GLY A 14 10.89 0.29 11.77
N LYS A 15 10.01 0.06 10.78
CA LYS A 15 10.23 -0.98 9.75
C LYS A 15 10.01 -0.50 8.31
N GLY A 16 9.26 0.57 8.11
CA GLY A 16 8.80 1.01 6.79
C GLY A 16 9.94 1.44 5.87
N THR A 17 10.95 2.14 6.41
CA THR A 17 12.13 2.54 5.65
C THR A 17 12.94 1.31 5.20
N ASP A 18 13.23 0.37 6.10
CA ASP A 18 14.02 -0.83 5.79
C ASP A 18 13.39 -1.68 4.67
N ILE A 19 12.06 -1.86 4.71
CA ILE A 19 11.32 -2.60 3.68
C ILE A 19 11.42 -1.88 2.33
N GLN A 20 11.16 -0.56 2.33
CA GLN A 20 11.17 0.22 1.10
C GLN A 20 12.56 0.28 0.45
N ASP A 21 13.62 0.36 1.26
CA ASP A 21 15.01 0.34 0.80
C ASP A 21 15.41 -1.05 0.28
N ALA A 22 14.91 -2.13 0.87
CA ALA A 22 15.12 -3.49 0.35
C ALA A 22 14.52 -3.67 -1.05
N PHE A 23 13.29 -3.17 -1.29
CA PHE A 23 12.70 -3.17 -2.63
C PHE A 23 13.53 -2.36 -3.62
N ARG A 24 13.99 -1.18 -3.22
CA ARG A 24 14.84 -0.34 -4.07
C ARG A 24 16.12 -1.06 -4.46
N ALA A 25 16.82 -1.63 -3.48
CA ALA A 25 18.08 -2.33 -3.70
C ALA A 25 17.90 -3.51 -4.66
N TYR A 26 16.84 -4.30 -4.49
CA TYR A 26 16.52 -5.40 -5.39
C TYR A 26 16.23 -4.90 -6.81
N GLN A 27 15.39 -3.88 -6.95
CA GLN A 27 15.03 -3.30 -8.25
C GLN A 27 16.24 -2.75 -9.00
N ASP A 28 17.08 -1.96 -8.32
CA ASP A 28 18.27 -1.31 -8.89
C ASP A 28 19.36 -2.33 -9.26
N THR A 29 19.42 -3.48 -8.58
CA THR A 29 20.41 -4.53 -8.82
C THR A 29 20.02 -5.43 -10.00
N HIS A 30 18.75 -5.78 -10.12
CA HIS A 30 18.31 -6.86 -11.00
C HIS A 30 17.57 -6.38 -12.26
N PHE A 31 17.14 -5.13 -12.32
CA PHE A 31 16.31 -4.62 -13.42
C PHE A 31 16.86 -3.33 -14.02
N ILE A 32 16.49 -3.07 -15.27
CA ILE A 32 16.80 -1.78 -15.89
C ILE A 32 16.01 -0.66 -15.23
N LYS A 33 16.61 0.52 -15.16
CA LYS A 33 15.95 1.70 -14.61
C LYS A 33 14.71 2.06 -15.44
N ARG A 34 13.57 2.22 -14.76
CA ARG A 34 12.31 2.66 -15.35
C ARG A 34 11.90 4.03 -14.81
N THR A 35 11.06 4.73 -15.55
CA THR A 35 10.53 6.03 -15.11
C THR A 35 9.36 5.83 -14.13
N PRO A 36 9.05 6.84 -13.31
CA PRO A 36 7.87 6.79 -12.45
C PRO A 36 6.55 6.56 -13.20
N GLU A 37 6.43 7.05 -14.43
CA GLU A 37 5.24 6.88 -15.27
C GLU A 37 5.03 5.41 -15.63
N PHE A 38 6.11 4.68 -15.91
CA PHE A 38 6.04 3.23 -16.14
C PHE A 38 5.48 2.51 -14.91
N PHE A 39 6.06 2.75 -13.73
CA PHE A 39 5.62 2.11 -12.49
C PHE A 39 4.20 2.52 -12.09
N CYS A 40 3.76 3.72 -12.43
CA CYS A 40 2.38 4.13 -12.19
C CYS A 40 1.38 3.34 -13.06
N LEU A 41 1.75 3.03 -14.31
CA LEU A 41 0.93 2.20 -15.19
C LEU A 41 0.96 0.74 -14.77
N GLU A 42 2.12 0.22 -14.36
CA GLU A 42 2.28 -1.12 -13.78
C GLU A 42 1.39 -1.28 -12.54
N LEU A 43 1.46 -0.36 -11.58
CA LEU A 43 0.58 -0.35 -10.39
C LEU A 43 -0.92 -0.39 -10.76
N CYS A 44 -1.32 0.32 -11.81
CA CYS A 44 -2.70 0.31 -12.29
C CYS A 44 -3.06 -1.04 -12.93
N GLY A 45 -2.12 -1.65 -13.64
CA GLY A 45 -2.22 -3.00 -14.18
C GLY A 45 -2.52 -4.01 -13.07
N GLU A 46 -1.61 -4.14 -12.11
CA GLU A 46 -1.74 -5.12 -11.01
C GLU A 46 -3.01 -4.91 -10.19
N ALA A 47 -3.37 -3.65 -9.90
CA ALA A 47 -4.62 -3.34 -9.20
C ALA A 47 -5.86 -3.74 -10.02
N GLY A 48 -5.78 -3.64 -11.35
CA GLY A 48 -6.84 -4.07 -12.26
C GLY A 48 -6.98 -5.60 -12.33
N GLU A 49 -5.87 -6.32 -12.25
CA GLU A 49 -5.84 -7.79 -12.20
C GLU A 49 -6.45 -8.31 -10.89
N LEU A 50 -6.03 -7.74 -9.75
CA LEU A 50 -6.65 -8.00 -8.44
C LEU A 50 -8.16 -7.75 -8.47
N ALA A 51 -8.59 -6.59 -8.96
CA ALA A 51 -10.01 -6.24 -9.05
C ALA A 51 -10.79 -7.19 -9.97
N ASN A 52 -10.15 -7.72 -11.00
CA ASN A 52 -10.77 -8.68 -11.90
C ASN A 52 -10.95 -10.05 -11.24
N LEU A 53 -10.00 -10.51 -10.42
CA LEU A 53 -10.16 -11.73 -9.60
C LEU A 53 -11.29 -11.56 -8.58
N GLU A 54 -11.32 -10.45 -7.86
CA GLU A 54 -12.38 -10.15 -6.89
C GLU A 54 -13.76 -10.13 -7.57
N LYS A 55 -13.87 -9.54 -8.76
CA LYS A 55 -15.10 -9.57 -9.57
C LYS A 55 -15.52 -11.00 -9.94
N LYS A 56 -14.59 -11.92 -10.17
CA LYS A 56 -14.90 -13.34 -10.46
C LYS A 56 -15.42 -14.04 -9.20
N LEU A 57 -14.75 -13.86 -8.07
CA LEU A 57 -15.19 -14.36 -6.75
C LEU A 57 -16.60 -13.87 -6.41
N TRP A 58 -16.85 -12.57 -6.57
CA TRP A 58 -18.16 -11.97 -6.33
C TRP A 58 -19.27 -12.58 -7.21
N LYS A 59 -18.94 -13.04 -8.42
CA LYS A 59 -19.86 -13.75 -9.32
C LYS A 59 -20.02 -15.23 -8.99
N GLY A 60 -19.46 -15.71 -7.88
CA GLY A 60 -19.52 -17.11 -7.45
C GLY A 60 -18.62 -18.05 -8.24
N LYS A 61 -17.57 -17.53 -8.92
CA LYS A 61 -16.56 -18.39 -9.52
C LYS A 61 -15.62 -18.91 -8.43
N ASP A 62 -15.24 -20.17 -8.57
CA ASP A 62 -14.18 -20.76 -7.75
C ASP A 62 -12.82 -20.28 -8.28
N ILE A 63 -12.19 -19.38 -7.53
CA ILE A 63 -10.86 -18.84 -7.80
C ILE A 63 -9.98 -19.27 -6.63
N PRO A 64 -8.86 -19.95 -6.88
CA PRO A 64 -7.90 -20.27 -5.83
C PRO A 64 -7.45 -19.01 -5.09
N LEU A 65 -7.37 -19.08 -3.75
CA LEU A 65 -6.91 -17.94 -2.95
C LEU A 65 -5.47 -17.54 -3.30
N GLU A 66 -4.64 -18.50 -3.70
CA GLU A 66 -3.26 -18.28 -4.17
C GLU A 66 -3.17 -17.30 -5.35
N ASP A 67 -4.16 -17.30 -6.25
CA ASP A 67 -4.21 -16.33 -7.36
C ASP A 67 -4.42 -14.91 -6.82
N VAL A 68 -5.31 -14.75 -5.84
CA VAL A 68 -5.57 -13.44 -5.22
C VAL A 68 -4.36 -12.96 -4.42
N GLU A 69 -3.71 -13.87 -3.69
CA GLU A 69 -2.49 -13.57 -2.93
C GLU A 69 -1.36 -13.09 -3.85
N SER A 70 -1.22 -13.68 -5.04
CA SER A 70 -0.25 -13.24 -6.06
C SER A 70 -0.51 -11.79 -6.46
N GLU A 71 -1.74 -11.45 -6.85
CA GLU A 71 -2.08 -10.09 -7.29
C GLU A 71 -1.94 -9.06 -6.17
N ILE A 72 -2.22 -9.43 -4.91
CA ILE A 72 -1.96 -8.56 -3.75
C ILE A 72 -0.46 -8.28 -3.61
N ALA A 73 0.39 -9.29 -3.78
CA ALA A 73 1.83 -9.13 -3.72
C ALA A 73 2.33 -8.23 -4.86
N ASP A 74 1.82 -8.41 -6.08
CA ASP A 74 2.18 -7.60 -7.24
C ASP A 74 1.81 -6.13 -7.05
N VAL A 75 0.60 -5.84 -6.55
CA VAL A 75 0.19 -4.47 -6.17
C VAL A 75 1.12 -3.86 -5.12
N TYR A 76 1.51 -4.64 -4.10
CA TYR A 76 2.39 -4.18 -3.04
C TYR A 76 3.79 -3.84 -3.56
N ILE A 77 4.35 -4.68 -4.43
CA ILE A 77 5.65 -4.47 -5.09
C ILE A 77 5.59 -3.24 -6.00
N ALA A 78 4.58 -3.15 -6.86
CA ALA A 78 4.41 -2.03 -7.80
C ALA A 78 4.27 -0.69 -7.07
N LEU A 79 3.57 -0.66 -5.92
CA LEU A 79 3.48 0.53 -5.07
C LEU A 79 4.83 0.98 -4.53
N HIS A 80 5.67 0.05 -4.05
CA HIS A 80 7.01 0.36 -3.55
C HIS A 80 7.91 0.88 -4.67
N ASN A 81 7.89 0.22 -5.84
CA ASN A 81 8.66 0.63 -7.00
C ASN A 81 8.27 2.03 -7.48
N TYR A 82 6.97 2.32 -7.54
CA TYR A 82 6.48 3.65 -7.89
C TYR A 82 6.92 4.72 -6.87
N ALA A 83 6.74 4.45 -5.58
CA ALA A 83 7.15 5.38 -4.52
C ALA A 83 8.67 5.64 -4.55
N ASN A 84 9.48 4.60 -4.73
CA ASN A 84 10.92 4.70 -4.89
C ASN A 84 11.33 5.54 -6.10
N ALA A 85 10.71 5.30 -7.26
CA ALA A 85 10.99 6.06 -8.47
C ALA A 85 10.62 7.56 -8.34
N ARG A 86 9.59 7.89 -7.55
CA ARG A 86 9.21 9.28 -7.22
C ARG A 86 10.02 9.89 -6.08
N GLY A 87 10.86 9.12 -5.38
CA GLY A 87 11.56 9.58 -4.18
C GLY A 87 10.64 9.84 -2.99
N ILE A 88 9.49 9.16 -2.92
CA ILE A 88 8.51 9.29 -1.84
C ILE A 88 8.83 8.26 -0.76
N SER A 89 8.99 8.71 0.49
CA SER A 89 9.03 7.81 1.66
C SER A 89 7.61 7.36 2.02
N LEU A 90 7.33 6.07 1.82
CA LEU A 90 6.05 5.46 2.17
C LEU A 90 5.81 5.54 3.68
N GLU A 91 6.85 5.26 4.48
CA GLU A 91 6.79 5.39 5.93
C GLU A 91 6.27 6.76 6.36
N LYS A 92 6.91 7.84 5.86
CA LYS A 92 6.54 9.20 6.19
C LYS A 92 5.10 9.51 5.78
N VAL A 93 4.74 9.28 4.52
CA VAL A 93 3.43 9.69 3.99
C VAL A 93 2.29 8.87 4.59
N VAL A 94 2.50 7.58 4.88
CA VAL A 94 1.49 6.73 5.52
C VAL A 94 1.29 7.16 6.98
N ARG A 95 2.36 7.40 7.74
CA ARG A 95 2.25 7.88 9.14
C ARG A 95 1.51 9.21 9.22
N GLU A 96 1.87 10.17 8.37
CA GLU A 96 1.18 11.47 8.32
C GLU A 96 -0.29 11.32 7.94
N LYS A 97 -0.61 10.40 7.01
CA LYS A 97 -1.99 10.13 6.58
C LYS A 97 -2.80 9.48 7.70
N LEU A 98 -2.25 8.47 8.37
CA LEU A 98 -2.88 7.79 9.50
C LEU A 98 -3.16 8.74 10.67
N ALA A 99 -2.19 9.59 11.03
CA ALA A 99 -2.39 10.61 12.06
C ALA A 99 -3.56 11.56 11.73
N LYS A 100 -3.67 11.98 10.46
CA LYS A 100 -4.80 12.81 9.99
C LYS A 100 -6.13 12.06 10.01
N ILE A 101 -6.16 10.79 9.63
CA ILE A 101 -7.36 9.95 9.69
C ILE A 101 -7.83 9.82 11.14
N GLU A 102 -6.91 9.57 12.06
CA GLU A 102 -7.23 9.41 13.48
C GLU A 102 -7.73 10.72 14.13
N GLN A 103 -7.15 11.86 13.75
CA GLN A 103 -7.66 13.17 14.16
C GLN A 103 -9.11 13.39 13.69
N LYS A 104 -9.41 13.04 12.43
CA LYS A 104 -10.78 13.14 11.89
C LYS A 104 -11.73 12.20 12.61
N ARG A 105 -11.36 10.92 12.78
CA ARG A 105 -12.16 9.92 13.49
C ARG A 105 -12.47 10.37 14.92
N SER A 106 -11.47 10.86 15.65
CA SER A 106 -11.63 11.38 17.02
C SER A 106 -12.60 12.55 17.08
N LYS A 107 -12.53 13.48 16.10
CA LYS A 107 -13.46 14.60 16.01
C LYS A 107 -14.90 14.13 15.75
N HIS A 108 -15.10 13.24 14.78
CA HIS A 108 -16.42 12.65 14.51
C HIS A 108 -16.99 11.92 15.74
N GLN A 109 -16.12 11.30 16.56
CA GLN A 109 -16.53 10.67 17.82
C GLN A 109 -17.06 11.69 18.82
N GLN A 110 -16.34 12.81 19.00
CA GLN A 110 -16.73 13.88 19.91
C GLN A 110 -18.01 14.58 19.45
N ASP A 111 -18.16 14.74 18.14
CA ASP A 111 -19.32 15.39 17.52
C ASP A 111 -20.54 14.44 17.42
N GLY A 112 -20.41 13.16 17.81
CA GLY A 112 -21.49 12.16 17.73
C GLY A 112 -21.87 11.77 16.30
N THR A 113 -20.97 12.00 15.33
CA THR A 113 -21.20 11.79 13.89
C THR A 113 -20.45 10.59 13.32
N ILE A 114 -20.03 9.64 14.16
CA ILE A 114 -19.55 8.34 13.67
C ILE A 114 -20.75 7.58 13.12
N TYR A 115 -20.98 7.79 11.82
CA TYR A 115 -21.76 6.96 10.91
C TYR A 115 -20.95 6.81 9.63
#